data_AF-A0A957VTP3-F1
#
_entry.id   AF-A0A957VTP3-F1
#
_cell.length_a   1.000
_cell.length_b   1.000
_cell.length_c   1.000
_cell.angle_alpha   90.00
_cell.angle_beta   90.00
_cell.angle_gamma   90.00
#
_symmetry.space_group_name_H-M   'P 1'
#
loop_
_entity.id
_entity.type
_entity.pdbx_description
1 polymer ?
#
loop_
_entity_poly.entity_id
_entity_poly.type
_entity_poly.pdbx_seq_one_letter_code
_entity_poly.pdbx_strand_id
1 'polypeptide(L)'
;MTIPTNSQQARGMIFVKDDSADAIKQAIKEVSNIIGIEDNKVFFEGKRIIEGHGFALRVNSYDLYECPSGYLLHTYMEKGLNWAVTGKTIQEVLDRAPDQQVARRAHGLLIQKNLLHVGH
;
A
#
# COMPACT_ATOMS: atom_id res chain seq x y z
N MET A 1 17.34 -15.87 30.26
CA MET A 1 16.14 -15.19 29.72
C MET A 1 16.34 -15.07 28.23
N THR A 2 15.43 -15.69 27.49
CA THR A 2 15.52 -15.96 26.06
C THR A 2 15.40 -14.65 25.28
N ILE A 3 16.35 -14.42 24.38
CA ILE A 3 16.31 -13.37 23.37
C ILE A 3 15.12 -13.69 22.45
N PRO A 4 14.18 -12.77 22.17
CA PRO A 4 13.27 -12.98 21.04
C PRO A 4 14.07 -12.80 19.75
N THR A 5 14.67 -13.90 19.28
CA THR A 5 15.18 -14.02 17.91
C THR A 5 14.01 -14.15 16.94
N ASN A 6 14.07 -13.34 15.88
CA ASN A 6 13.31 -13.45 14.64
C ASN A 6 11.79 -13.26 14.68
N SER A 7 11.40 -11.99 14.51
CA SER A 7 10.34 -11.63 13.56
C SER A 7 10.78 -10.46 12.69
N GLN A 8 11.72 -10.71 11.76
CA GLN A 8 11.64 -10.08 10.43
C GLN A 8 10.41 -10.66 9.67
N GLN A 9 9.25 -10.77 10.35
CA GLN A 9 7.97 -10.85 9.65
C GLN A 9 7.94 -9.60 8.78
N ALA A 10 7.73 -9.74 7.47
CA ALA A 10 7.68 -8.60 6.58
C ALA A 10 6.72 -7.55 7.17
N ARG A 11 7.28 -6.41 7.58
CA ARG A 11 6.52 -5.33 8.22
C ARG A 11 6.20 -4.31 7.15
N GLY A 12 4.92 -4.17 6.85
CA GLY A 12 4.42 -3.05 6.10
C GLY A 12 4.45 -1.82 7.02
N MET A 13 4.82 -0.68 6.46
CA MET A 13 4.82 0.60 7.16
C MET A 13 4.21 1.64 6.24
N ILE A 14 3.14 2.28 6.71
CA ILE A 14 2.47 3.38 6.00
C ILE A 14 2.54 4.63 6.87
N PHE A 15 2.97 5.73 6.27
CA PHE A 15 2.84 7.05 6.89
C PHE A 15 1.39 7.50 6.76
N VAL A 16 0.79 7.97 7.84
CA VAL A 16 -0.58 8.47 7.90
C VAL A 16 -0.57 9.90 8.42
N LYS A 17 -1.35 10.78 7.77
CA LYS A 17 -1.73 12.06 8.37
C LYS A 17 -3.05 11.87 9.12
N ASP A 18 -3.26 12.63 10.20
CA ASP A 18 -4.41 12.47 11.12
C ASP A 18 -5.75 12.29 10.40
N ASP A 19 -6.06 13.15 9.43
CA ASP A 19 -7.32 13.13 8.67
C ASP A 19 -7.53 11.87 7.81
N SER A 20 -6.46 11.11 7.53
CA SER A 20 -6.49 9.87 6.73
C SER A 20 -6.26 8.61 7.57
N ALA A 21 -5.93 8.76 8.85
CA ALA A 21 -5.47 7.65 9.69
C ALA A 21 -6.53 6.55 9.82
N ASP A 22 -7.80 6.90 9.95
CA ASP A 22 -8.88 5.92 10.15
C ASP A 22 -9.19 5.12 8.89
N ALA A 23 -9.23 5.77 7.72
CA ALA A 23 -9.44 5.09 6.44
C ALA A 23 -8.31 4.11 6.13
N ILE A 24 -7.06 4.50 6.39
CA ILE A 24 -5.89 3.63 6.21
C ILE A 24 -5.92 2.46 7.19
N LYS A 25 -6.23 2.70 8.47
CA LYS A 25 -6.35 1.63 9.47
C LYS A 25 -7.46 0.65 9.12
N GLN A 26 -8.59 1.13 8.61
CA GLN A 26 -9.70 0.27 8.18
C GLN A 26 -9.27 -0.61 6.99
N ALA A 27 -8.67 -0.02 5.96
CA ALA A 27 -8.16 -0.78 4.81
C ALA A 27 -7.12 -1.83 5.22
N ILE A 28 -6.21 -1.52 6.16
CA ILE A 28 -5.26 -2.50 6.68
C ILE A 28 -6.00 -3.64 7.38
N LYS A 29 -6.94 -3.34 8.27
CA LYS A 29 -7.71 -4.35 9.03
C LYS A 29 -8.52 -5.30 8.14
N GLU A 30 -8.87 -4.89 6.92
CA GLU A 30 -9.55 -5.75 5.96
C GLU A 30 -8.65 -6.87 5.41
N VAL A 31 -7.34 -6.64 5.32
CA VAL A 31 -6.41 -7.54 4.61
C VAL A 31 -5.24 -8.04 5.46
N SER A 32 -5.02 -7.44 6.64
CA SER A 32 -3.86 -7.68 7.51
C SER A 32 -4.12 -7.28 8.97
N ASN A 33 -3.20 -7.67 9.85
CA ASN A 33 -3.16 -7.26 11.25
C ASN A 33 -2.24 -6.04 11.45
N ILE A 34 -2.74 -5.03 12.16
CA ILE A 34 -1.92 -3.92 12.66
C ILE A 34 -1.07 -4.43 13.83
N ILE A 35 0.25 -4.29 13.73
CA ILE A 35 1.22 -4.73 14.75
C ILE A 35 1.73 -3.59 15.62
N GLY A 36 1.51 -2.33 15.21
CA GLY A 36 1.93 -1.16 15.98
C GLY A 36 1.50 0.16 15.35
N ILE A 37 1.38 1.19 16.17
CA ILE A 37 1.14 2.57 15.74
C ILE A 37 2.14 3.44 16.51
N GLU A 38 2.97 4.21 15.79
CA GLU A 38 3.95 5.13 16.38
C GLU A 38 3.84 6.48 15.66
N ASP A 39 3.53 7.54 16.41
CA ASP A 39 3.31 8.89 15.87
C ASP A 39 2.35 8.86 14.66
N ASN A 40 2.91 9.06 13.47
CA ASN A 40 2.24 9.13 12.18
C ASN A 40 2.51 7.90 11.31
N LYS A 41 2.82 6.75 11.91
CA LYS A 41 3.14 5.50 11.22
C LYS A 41 2.25 4.38 11.71
N VAL A 42 1.69 3.63 10.77
CA VAL A 42 0.98 2.38 11.05
C VAL A 42 1.82 1.22 10.54
N PHE A 43 2.15 0.30 11.43
CA PHE A 43 2.86 -0.93 11.14
C PHE A 43 1.88 -2.09 11.05
N PHE A 44 2.04 -2.96 10.05
CA PHE A 44 1.15 -4.11 9.84
C PHE A 44 1.91 -5.31 9.25
N GLU A 45 1.29 -6.48 9.30
CA GLU A 45 1.84 -7.68 8.67
C GLU A 45 1.73 -7.56 7.14
N GLY A 46 2.83 -7.36 6.44
CA GLY A 46 2.77 -7.17 5.00
C GLY A 46 4.14 -7.01 4.38
N LYS A 47 4.32 -7.57 3.20
CA LYS A 47 5.55 -7.43 2.43
C LYS A 47 5.38 -6.35 1.39
N ARG A 48 6.13 -5.25 1.52
CA ARG A 48 6.20 -4.27 0.44
C ARG A 48 6.79 -4.94 -0.80
N ILE A 49 6.00 -5.01 -1.87
CA ILE A 49 6.40 -5.61 -3.14
C ILE A 49 6.71 -4.55 -4.19
N ILE A 50 6.13 -3.35 -4.05
CA ILE A 50 6.37 -2.24 -4.98
C ILE A 50 6.54 -0.96 -4.19
N GLU A 51 7.58 -0.22 -4.54
CA GLU A 51 7.79 1.17 -4.16
C GLU A 51 7.78 2.03 -5.44
N GLY A 52 6.95 3.06 -5.41
CA GLY A 52 6.71 3.96 -6.52
C GLY A 52 6.97 5.40 -6.12
N HIS A 53 7.86 6.07 -6.85
CA HIS A 53 7.95 7.53 -6.77
C HIS A 53 6.66 8.13 -7.35
N GLY A 54 6.11 9.11 -6.66
CA GLY A 54 4.85 9.72 -7.02
C GLY A 54 4.90 10.47 -8.34
N PHE A 55 3.73 10.68 -8.91
CA PHE A 55 3.57 11.45 -10.13
C PHE A 55 3.48 12.92 -9.75
N ALA A 56 4.38 13.74 -10.29
CA ALA A 56 4.70 15.14 -9.95
C ALA A 56 3.54 16.15 -9.81
N LEU A 57 2.27 15.74 -9.93
CA LEU A 57 1.10 16.59 -9.83
C LEU A 57 0.20 16.33 -8.61
N ARG A 58 0.15 15.14 -7.98
CA ARG A 58 -0.80 14.87 -6.86
C ARG A 58 -0.35 13.85 -5.83
N VAL A 59 0.29 12.77 -6.27
CA VAL A 59 0.81 11.69 -5.43
C VAL A 59 2.31 11.90 -5.25
N ASN A 60 2.80 11.88 -4.01
CA ASN A 60 4.23 11.98 -3.68
C ASN A 60 4.92 10.61 -3.78
N SER A 61 4.19 9.55 -3.42
CA SER A 61 4.65 8.16 -3.54
C SER A 61 3.47 7.20 -3.47
N TYR A 62 3.66 6.00 -3.99
CA TYR A 62 2.72 4.89 -3.82
C TYR A 62 3.49 3.62 -3.48
N ASP A 63 2.90 2.79 -2.65
CA ASP A 63 3.46 1.52 -2.22
C ASP A 63 2.41 0.42 -2.38
N LEU A 64 2.84 -0.76 -2.82
CA LEU A 64 2.00 -1.95 -2.87
C LEU A 64 2.57 -2.99 -1.90
N TYR A 65 1.70 -3.53 -1.06
CA TYR A 65 2.04 -4.57 -0.10
C TYR A 65 1.26 -5.84 -0.39
N GLU A 66 1.93 -6.97 -0.26
CA GLU A 66 1.31 -8.28 -0.18
C GLU A 66 1.02 -8.61 1.28
N CYS A 67 -0.25 -8.90 1.58
CA CYS A 67 -0.75 -9.14 2.94
C CYS A 67 -1.03 -10.64 3.19
N PRO A 68 -1.08 -11.12 4.46
CA PRO A 68 -1.10 -12.54 4.85
C PRO A 68 -2.28 -13.40 4.36
N SER A 69 -3.21 -12.82 3.60
CA SER A 69 -4.38 -13.53 3.02
C SER A 69 -4.34 -13.62 1.49
N GLY A 70 -3.18 -13.32 0.86
CA GLY A 70 -3.06 -13.22 -0.60
C GLY A 70 -3.74 -11.98 -1.18
N TYR A 71 -4.07 -11.01 -0.34
CA TYR A 71 -4.57 -9.71 -0.74
C TYR A 71 -3.42 -8.73 -0.90
N LEU A 72 -3.67 -7.73 -1.73
CA LEU A 72 -2.82 -6.58 -1.96
C LEU A 72 -3.41 -5.36 -1.26
N LEU A 73 -2.54 -4.59 -0.62
CA LEU A 73 -2.83 -3.27 -0.09
C LEU A 73 -2.05 -2.25 -0.91
N HIS A 74 -2.76 -1.41 -1.65
CA HIS A 74 -2.16 -0.32 -2.42
C HIS A 74 -2.38 0.98 -1.67
N THR A 75 -1.30 1.63 -1.25
CA THR A 75 -1.34 2.91 -0.55
C THR A 75 -0.75 4.02 -1.38
N TYR A 76 -1.43 5.16 -1.40
CA TYR A 76 -1.02 6.35 -2.09
C TYR A 76 -0.82 7.46 -1.07
N MET A 77 0.40 8.00 -1.04
CA MET A 77 0.77 9.13 -0.21
C MET A 77 0.65 10.39 -1.06
N GLU A 78 -0.36 11.21 -0.81
CA GLU A 78 -0.58 12.45 -1.53
C GLU A 78 -0.01 13.67 -0.79
N LYS A 79 0.03 14.83 -1.47
CA LYS A 79 0.22 16.11 -0.77
C LYS A 79 -0.93 16.42 0.20
N GLY A 80 -2.12 15.85 -0.03
CA GLY A 80 -3.32 15.95 0.79
C GLY A 80 -3.54 14.73 1.69
N LEU A 81 -4.69 14.05 1.51
CA LEU A 81 -5.10 12.86 2.26
C LEU A 81 -4.50 11.59 1.66
N ASN A 82 -3.98 10.72 2.51
CA ASN A 82 -3.55 9.39 2.08
C ASN A 82 -4.77 8.50 1.84
N TRP A 83 -4.68 7.61 0.88
CA TRP A 83 -5.72 6.62 0.62
C TRP A 83 -5.10 5.24 0.43
N ALA A 84 -5.84 4.22 0.84
CA ALA A 84 -5.46 2.83 0.71
C ALA A 84 -6.61 2.04 0.09
N VAL A 85 -6.26 1.08 -0.75
CA VAL A 85 -7.20 0.27 -1.50
C VAL A 85 -6.79 -1.19 -1.40
N THR A 86 -7.77 -2.06 -1.21
CA THR A 86 -7.59 -3.50 -1.04
C THR A 86 -8.13 -4.26 -2.25
N GLY A 87 -7.45 -5.35 -2.63
CA GLY A 87 -7.84 -6.19 -3.75
C GLY A 87 -7.00 -7.47 -3.82
N LYS A 88 -7.44 -8.49 -4.54
CA LYS A 88 -6.70 -9.76 -4.72
C LYS A 88 -5.72 -9.71 -5.88
N THR A 89 -5.92 -8.77 -6.81
CA THR A 89 -5.05 -8.59 -7.97
C THR A 89 -4.62 -7.13 -8.10
N ILE A 90 -3.52 -6.91 -8.82
CA ILE A 90 -3.06 -5.54 -9.11
C ILE A 90 -4.14 -4.78 -9.90
N GLN A 91 -4.87 -5.44 -10.78
CA GLN A 91 -5.97 -4.81 -11.53
C GLN A 91 -7.09 -4.35 -10.59
N GLU A 92 -7.52 -5.20 -9.65
CA GLU A 92 -8.59 -4.85 -8.70
C GLU A 92 -8.25 -3.63 -7.83
N VAL A 93 -7.00 -3.53 -7.35
CA VAL A 93 -6.58 -2.36 -6.55
C VAL A 93 -6.49 -1.09 -7.39
N LEU A 94 -6.20 -1.20 -8.69
CA LEU A 94 -6.16 -0.06 -9.59
C LEU A 94 -7.57 0.39 -9.99
N ASP A 95 -8.50 -0.55 -10.23
CA ASP A 95 -9.89 -0.24 -10.58
C ASP A 95 -10.62 0.44 -9.42
N ARG A 96 -10.31 0.04 -8.19
CA ARG A 96 -10.90 0.62 -6.96
C ARG A 96 -10.25 1.92 -6.50
N ALA A 97 -9.22 2.39 -7.22
CA ALA A 97 -8.57 3.64 -6.87
C ALA A 97 -9.56 4.83 -6.99
N PRO A 98 -9.70 5.68 -5.96
CA PRO A 98 -10.51 6.90 -6.02
C PRO A 98 -10.09 7.85 -7.15
N ASP A 99 -8.80 7.93 -7.48
CA ASP A 99 -8.31 8.71 -8.63
C ASP A 99 -7.85 7.80 -9.78
N GLN A 100 -8.68 7.72 -10.82
CA GLN A 100 -8.42 6.92 -12.01
C GLN A 100 -7.24 7.44 -12.86
N GLN A 101 -6.88 8.73 -12.77
CA GLN A 101 -5.69 9.23 -13.46
C GLN A 101 -4.42 8.71 -12.77
N VAL A 102 -4.42 8.67 -11.44
CA VAL A 102 -3.34 8.09 -10.65
C VAL A 102 -3.23 6.59 -10.92
N ALA A 103 -4.34 5.86 -10.92
CA ALA A 103 -4.36 4.44 -11.24
C ALA A 103 -3.80 4.13 -12.64
N ARG A 104 -4.20 4.88 -13.67
CA ARG A 104 -3.65 4.70 -15.04
C ARG A 104 -2.15 4.94 -15.11
N ARG A 105 -1.64 5.92 -14.37
CA ARG A 105 -0.20 6.21 -14.29
C ARG A 105 0.55 5.12 -13.54
N ALA A 106 0.02 4.65 -12.42
CA ALA A 106 0.54 3.50 -11.69
C ALA A 106 0.57 2.26 -12.58
N HIS A 107 -0.52 1.94 -13.27
CA HIS A 107 -0.61 0.85 -14.24
C HIS A 107 0.52 0.92 -15.29
N GLY A 108 0.73 2.10 -15.91
CA GLY A 108 1.82 2.31 -16.87
C GLY A 108 3.21 2.05 -16.29
N LEU A 109 3.49 2.51 -15.07
CA LEU A 109 4.77 2.24 -14.40
C LEU A 109 4.95 0.76 -14.06
N LEU A 110 3.88 0.10 -13.64
CA LEU A 110 3.91 -1.31 -13.30
C LEU A 110 4.19 -2.18 -14.52
N ILE A 111 3.65 -1.82 -15.68
CA ILE A 111 4.02 -2.43 -16.97
C ILE A 111 5.49 -2.17 -17.30
N GLN A 112 5.95 -0.92 -17.21
CA GLN A 112 7.36 -0.57 -17.49
C GLN A 112 8.35 -1.34 -16.60
N LYS A 113 7.96 -1.66 -15.37
CA LYS A 113 8.75 -2.45 -14.43
C LYS A 113 8.61 -3.98 -14.63
N ASN A 114 7.86 -4.43 -15.65
CA ASN A 114 7.48 -5.84 -15.87
C ASN A 114 6.73 -6.49 -14.69
N LEU A 115 6.07 -5.69 -13.85
CA LEU A 115 5.30 -6.14 -12.70
C LEU A 115 3.82 -6.39 -13.04
N LEU A 116 3.38 -5.88 -14.19
CA LEU A 116 2.09 -6.16 -14.80
C LEU A 116 2.35 -6.58 -16.24
N HIS A 117 1.76 -7.70 -16.66
CA HIS A 117 1.77 -8.10 -18.07
C HIS A 117 0.51 -7.54 -18.72
N VAL A 118 0.69 -6.80 -19.81
CA VAL A 118 -0.44 -6.43 -20.65
C VAL A 118 -0.90 -7.71 -21.33
N GLY A 119 -1.98 -8.30 -20.84
CA GLY A 119 -2.65 -9.37 -21.54
C GLY A 119 -3.07 -8.84 -22.92
N HIS A 120 -2.56 -9.48 -23.97
CA HIS A 120 -3.00 -9.29 -25.34
C HIS A 120 -4.44 -9.78 -25.54
#